data_AF-A0A2M7UQG8-F1
#
_entry.id   AF-A0A2M7UQG8-F1
#
_cell.length_a   1.000
_cell.length_b   1.000
_cell.length_c   1.000
_cell.angle_alpha   90.00
_cell.angle_beta   90.00
_cell.angle_gamma   90.00
#
_symmetry.space_group_name_H-M   'P 1'
#
loop_
_entity.id
_entity.type
_entity.pdbx_description
1 polymer ?
#
loop_
_entity_poly.entity_id
_entity_poly.type
_entity_poly.pdbx_seq_one_letter_code
_entity_poly.pdbx_strand_id
1 'polypeptide(L)'
;VKNYLPVCGAMVSSFINLNPSLAYAMYSAIGLYGVYMDANQEELNNFLVFIKDHPDVFVEEAISTNDFKKGFVITLGEFLKMRSEHKRETVKRVFLGFTSSKNKENFQLEKLYSVLSSISFESIQYLEFISNDILQVAKLACRKEMTRVKILHENYNVELGEINFKLNNPLTKFIRKNLDDQFGINNEKAKEKYAHIEDSIEQINAMDKDMKSAEKLLNERVSELISLGILRAIIDDSGVGVIGGGSVCYEADFTDFGLDFLSYLNQS
;
A
#
# COMPACT_ATOMS: atom_id res chain seq x y z
N VAL A 1 -10.21 -31.16 -10.74
CA VAL A 1 -9.25 -30.40 -11.57
C VAL A 1 -9.17 -31.08 -12.93
N LYS A 2 -9.60 -30.43 -14.03
CA LYS A 2 -9.39 -30.99 -15.38
C LYS A 2 -7.88 -31.06 -15.62
N ASN A 3 -7.40 -32.19 -16.13
CA ASN A 3 -5.98 -32.37 -16.41
C ASN A 3 -5.62 -31.43 -17.59
N TYR A 4 -4.98 -30.30 -17.30
CA TYR A 4 -4.55 -29.32 -18.32
C TYR A 4 -3.23 -29.68 -18.99
N LEU A 5 -2.55 -30.74 -18.51
CA LEU A 5 -1.35 -31.30 -19.16
C LEU A 5 -1.48 -31.51 -20.67
N PRO A 6 -2.62 -31.99 -21.23
CA PRO A 6 -2.77 -32.17 -22.67
C PRO A 6 -2.76 -30.84 -23.44
N VAL A 7 -3.29 -29.76 -22.85
CA VAL A 7 -3.31 -28.42 -23.47
C VAL A 7 -1.92 -27.79 -23.42
N CYS A 8 -1.24 -27.89 -22.27
CA CYS A 8 0.17 -27.47 -22.17
C CYS A 8 1.07 -28.30 -23.10
N GLY A 9 0.84 -29.60 -23.19
CA GLY A 9 1.55 -30.50 -24.11
C GLY A 9 1.33 -30.13 -25.59
N ALA A 10 0.13 -29.69 -25.97
CA ALA A 10 -0.18 -29.25 -27.32
C ALA A 10 0.47 -27.89 -27.69
N MET A 11 0.65 -26.98 -26.73
CA MET A 11 1.41 -25.74 -26.96
C MET A 11 2.92 -26.01 -27.07
N VAL A 12 3.43 -26.91 -26.23
CA VAL A 12 4.85 -27.27 -26.19
C VAL A 12 5.25 -28.13 -27.40
N SER A 13 4.34 -28.92 -27.99
CA SER A 13 4.63 -29.74 -29.18
C SER A 13 5.10 -28.94 -30.40
N SER A 14 4.59 -27.72 -30.56
CA SER A 14 5.04 -26.81 -31.62
C SER A 14 6.47 -26.30 -31.39
N PHE A 15 6.87 -26.11 -30.13
CA PHE A 15 8.24 -25.75 -29.73
C PHE A 15 9.20 -26.95 -29.75
N ILE A 16 8.72 -28.15 -29.39
CA ILE A 16 9.46 -29.42 -29.42
C ILE A 16 10.05 -29.68 -30.80
N ASN A 17 9.27 -29.42 -31.85
CA ASN A 17 9.69 -29.64 -33.23
C ASN A 17 10.78 -28.65 -33.69
N LEU A 18 10.92 -27.50 -33.02
CA LEU A 18 11.90 -26.45 -33.35
C LEU A 18 13.19 -26.57 -32.52
N ASN A 19 13.10 -26.95 -31.24
CA ASN A 19 14.27 -27.15 -30.37
C ASN A 19 13.99 -28.20 -29.27
N PRO A 20 14.49 -29.45 -29.42
CA PRO A 20 14.27 -30.53 -28.47
C PRO A 20 14.84 -30.29 -27.06
N SER A 21 15.93 -29.54 -26.92
CA SER A 21 16.52 -29.20 -25.61
C SER A 21 15.62 -28.27 -24.79
N LEU A 22 14.95 -27.32 -25.46
CA LEU A 22 13.95 -26.43 -24.86
C LEU A 22 12.72 -27.22 -24.39
N ALA A 23 12.36 -28.31 -25.05
CA ALA A 23 11.27 -29.18 -24.62
C ALA A 23 11.48 -29.77 -23.24
N TYR A 24 12.68 -30.29 -22.95
CA TYR A 24 13.00 -30.84 -21.64
C TYR A 24 12.93 -29.78 -20.54
N ALA A 25 13.39 -28.56 -20.84
CA ALA A 25 13.27 -27.42 -19.93
C ALA A 25 11.80 -27.05 -19.68
N MET A 26 10.96 -27.02 -20.73
CA MET A 26 9.53 -26.72 -20.61
C MET A 26 8.75 -27.81 -19.86
N TYR A 27 9.01 -29.09 -20.12
CA TYR A 27 8.38 -30.18 -19.35
C TYR A 27 8.79 -30.15 -17.88
N SER A 28 10.06 -29.86 -17.61
CA SER A 28 10.55 -29.68 -16.23
C SER A 28 9.86 -28.49 -15.56
N ALA A 29 9.68 -27.38 -16.26
CA ALA A 29 8.96 -26.21 -15.74
C ALA A 29 7.48 -26.51 -15.46
N ILE A 30 6.79 -27.24 -16.35
CA ILE A 30 5.40 -27.68 -16.14
C ILE A 30 5.30 -28.62 -14.93
N GLY A 31 6.23 -29.57 -14.81
CA GLY A 31 6.28 -30.49 -13.68
C GLY A 31 6.51 -29.75 -12.35
N LEU A 32 7.49 -28.84 -12.31
CA LEU A 32 7.76 -27.99 -11.15
C LEU A 32 6.56 -27.11 -10.80
N TYR A 33 5.84 -26.57 -11.79
CA TYR A 33 4.63 -25.79 -11.55
C TYR A 33 3.50 -26.66 -10.98
N GLY A 34 3.35 -27.91 -11.43
CA GLY A 34 2.41 -28.87 -10.85
C GLY A 34 2.74 -29.18 -9.38
N VAL A 35 4.01 -29.44 -9.06
CA VAL A 35 4.47 -29.62 -7.68
C VAL A 35 4.25 -28.36 -6.84
N TYR A 36 4.50 -27.19 -7.40
CA TYR A 36 4.26 -25.92 -6.74
C TYR A 36 2.77 -25.73 -6.40
N MET A 37 1.85 -26.08 -7.32
CA MET A 37 0.41 -26.02 -7.05
C MET A 37 -0.02 -27.01 -5.97
N ASP A 38 0.51 -28.23 -6.00
CA ASP A 38 0.22 -29.26 -4.98
C ASP A 38 0.70 -28.81 -3.58
N ALA A 39 1.88 -28.19 -3.52
CA ALA A 39 2.41 -27.62 -2.29
C ALA A 39 1.62 -26.41 -1.76
N ASN A 40 0.83 -25.73 -2.60
CA ASN A 40 0.00 -24.57 -2.25
C ASN A 40 -1.50 -24.87 -2.42
N GLN A 41 -1.91 -26.15 -2.25
CA GLN A 41 -3.29 -26.57 -2.48
C GLN A 41 -4.27 -25.91 -1.51
N GLU A 42 -3.84 -25.65 -0.26
CA GLU A 42 -4.64 -24.95 0.74
C GLU A 42 -4.92 -23.50 0.31
N GLU A 43 -3.88 -22.76 -0.07
CA GLU A 43 -4.00 -21.40 -0.61
C GLU A 43 -4.89 -21.36 -1.86
N LEU A 44 -4.71 -22.30 -2.78
CA LEU A 44 -5.54 -22.41 -3.97
C LEU A 44 -7.01 -22.61 -3.59
N ASN A 45 -7.31 -23.51 -2.66
CA ASN A 45 -8.67 -23.74 -2.18
C ASN A 45 -9.24 -22.47 -1.53
N ASN A 46 -8.46 -21.77 -0.71
CA ASN A 46 -8.87 -20.53 -0.05
C ASN A 46 -9.19 -19.43 -1.08
N PHE A 47 -8.42 -19.34 -2.17
CA PHE A 47 -8.70 -18.40 -3.24
C PHE A 47 -9.98 -18.76 -4.02
N LEU A 48 -10.21 -20.05 -4.27
CA LEU A 48 -11.43 -20.52 -4.95
C LEU A 48 -12.68 -20.33 -4.08
N VAL A 49 -12.59 -20.56 -2.77
CA VAL A 49 -13.66 -20.26 -1.81
C VAL A 49 -13.98 -18.77 -1.84
N PHE A 50 -12.96 -17.92 -1.79
CA PHE A 50 -13.14 -16.47 -1.90
C PHE A 50 -13.91 -16.06 -3.18
N ILE A 51 -13.61 -16.65 -4.34
CA ILE A 51 -14.36 -16.38 -5.58
C ILE A 51 -15.82 -16.84 -5.45
N LYS A 52 -16.04 -18.02 -4.88
CA LYS A 52 -17.38 -18.59 -4.66
C LYS A 52 -18.23 -17.71 -3.72
N ASP A 53 -17.60 -17.05 -2.76
CA ASP A 53 -18.28 -16.22 -1.76
C ASP A 53 -18.70 -14.83 -2.29
N HIS A 54 -18.29 -14.45 -3.51
CA HIS A 54 -18.63 -13.16 -4.14
C HIS A 54 -19.31 -13.33 -5.52
N PRO A 55 -20.44 -14.05 -5.61
CA PRO A 55 -21.09 -14.37 -6.89
C PRO A 55 -21.65 -13.14 -7.63
N ASP A 56 -21.89 -12.04 -6.91
CA ASP A 56 -22.35 -10.76 -7.45
C ASP A 56 -21.26 -10.05 -8.27
N VAL A 57 -19.99 -10.29 -7.95
CA VAL A 57 -18.83 -9.74 -8.67
C VAL A 57 -18.41 -10.66 -9.81
N PHE A 58 -18.44 -11.98 -9.58
CA PHE A 58 -17.97 -13.00 -10.53
C PHE A 58 -19.09 -13.57 -11.42
N VAL A 59 -19.89 -12.69 -12.05
CA VAL A 59 -20.94 -13.08 -13.00
C VAL A 59 -20.38 -13.66 -14.31
N GLU A 60 -21.17 -14.47 -15.00
CA GLU A 60 -20.74 -15.21 -16.20
C GLU A 60 -20.17 -14.27 -17.29
N GLU A 61 -20.80 -13.11 -17.48
CA GLU A 61 -20.37 -12.11 -18.43
C GLU A 61 -18.97 -11.59 -18.08
N ALA A 62 -18.70 -11.30 -16.80
CA ALA A 62 -17.42 -10.79 -16.35
C ALA A 62 -16.31 -11.83 -16.54
N ILE A 63 -16.55 -13.08 -16.15
CA ILE A 63 -15.55 -14.16 -16.22
C ILE A 63 -15.23 -14.61 -17.65
N SER A 64 -16.17 -14.40 -18.58
CA SER A 64 -16.01 -14.80 -19.99
C SER A 64 -14.99 -13.95 -20.73
N THR A 65 -14.74 -12.72 -20.26
CA THR A 65 -13.85 -11.74 -20.90
C THR A 65 -12.39 -12.17 -20.91
N ASN A 66 -11.62 -11.72 -21.91
CA ASN A 66 -10.18 -12.01 -21.97
C ASN A 66 -9.40 -11.27 -20.86
N ASP A 67 -9.85 -10.06 -20.50
CA ASP A 67 -9.21 -9.27 -19.44
C ASP A 67 -9.35 -9.92 -18.08
N PHE A 68 -10.53 -10.49 -17.79
CA PHE A 68 -10.71 -11.29 -16.58
C PHE A 68 -9.74 -12.49 -16.54
N LYS A 69 -9.63 -13.25 -17.64
CA LYS A 69 -8.74 -14.42 -17.67
C LYS A 69 -7.29 -14.04 -17.42
N LYS A 70 -6.82 -12.95 -18.02
CA LYS A 70 -5.47 -12.41 -17.76
C LYS A 70 -5.31 -11.96 -16.31
N GLY A 71 -6.24 -11.14 -15.82
CA GLY A 71 -6.22 -10.63 -14.45
C GLY A 71 -6.28 -11.75 -13.41
N PHE A 72 -7.05 -12.82 -13.66
CA PHE A 72 -7.13 -14.01 -12.83
C PHE A 72 -5.80 -14.74 -12.77
N VAL A 73 -5.13 -14.98 -13.91
CA VAL A 73 -3.83 -15.67 -13.94
C VAL A 73 -2.77 -14.86 -13.21
N ILE A 74 -2.73 -13.54 -13.43
CA ILE A 74 -1.80 -12.64 -12.72
C ILE A 74 -2.08 -12.67 -11.22
N THR A 75 -3.34 -12.49 -10.83
CA THR A 75 -3.76 -12.46 -9.42
C THR A 75 -3.44 -13.76 -8.72
N LEU A 76 -3.81 -14.91 -9.29
CA LEU A 76 -3.55 -16.21 -8.69
C LEU A 76 -2.05 -16.46 -8.55
N GLY A 77 -1.28 -16.08 -9.58
CA GLY A 77 0.18 -16.17 -9.54
C GLY A 77 0.79 -15.35 -8.40
N GLU A 78 0.33 -14.11 -8.22
CA GLU A 78 0.81 -13.25 -7.12
C GLU A 78 0.30 -13.75 -5.76
N PHE A 79 -0.96 -14.15 -5.65
CA PHE A 79 -1.56 -14.69 -4.43
C PHE A 79 -0.76 -15.87 -3.86
N LEU A 80 -0.36 -16.81 -4.72
CA LEU A 80 0.39 -18.01 -4.31
C LEU A 80 1.86 -17.70 -3.96
N LYS A 81 2.44 -16.62 -4.51
CA LYS A 81 3.79 -16.17 -4.13
C LYS A 81 3.82 -15.45 -2.78
N MET A 82 2.69 -14.87 -2.36
CA MET A 82 2.61 -14.10 -1.12
C MET A 82 2.69 -15.01 0.11
N ARG A 83 3.72 -14.77 0.94
CA ARG A 83 3.92 -15.47 2.22
C ARG A 83 3.09 -14.90 3.37
N SER A 84 2.71 -13.62 3.28
CA SER A 84 1.95 -12.93 4.32
C SER A 84 0.45 -13.08 4.05
N GLU A 85 -0.29 -13.61 5.02
CA GLU A 85 -1.75 -13.69 4.97
C GLU A 85 -2.40 -12.32 4.80
N HIS A 86 -1.90 -11.31 5.52
CA HIS A 86 -2.38 -9.94 5.38
C HIS A 86 -2.23 -9.42 3.94
N LYS A 87 -1.09 -9.67 3.28
CA LYS A 87 -0.91 -9.34 1.86
C LYS A 87 -1.84 -10.15 0.96
N ARG A 88 -2.08 -11.43 1.25
CA ARG A 88 -3.02 -12.27 0.49
C ARG A 88 -4.45 -11.71 0.53
N GLU A 89 -4.90 -11.22 1.68
CA GLU A 89 -6.20 -10.55 1.80
C GLU A 89 -6.25 -9.24 0.98
N THR A 90 -5.16 -8.46 0.96
CA THR A 90 -5.07 -7.29 0.08
C THR A 90 -5.13 -7.68 -1.39
N VAL A 91 -4.46 -8.76 -1.82
CA VAL A 91 -4.57 -9.27 -3.21
C VAL A 91 -6.02 -9.60 -3.57
N LYS A 92 -6.75 -10.29 -2.68
CA LYS A 92 -8.17 -10.60 -2.89
C LYS A 92 -9.00 -9.33 -3.09
N ARG A 93 -8.80 -8.30 -2.24
CA ARG A 93 -9.51 -7.01 -2.36
C ARG A 93 -9.17 -6.26 -3.64
N VAL A 94 -7.89 -6.22 -4.02
CA VAL A 94 -7.46 -5.65 -5.31
C VAL A 94 -8.13 -6.39 -6.47
N PHE A 95 -8.27 -7.72 -6.39
CA PHE A 95 -8.92 -8.50 -7.43
C PHE A 95 -10.43 -8.26 -7.51
N LEU A 96 -11.11 -8.03 -6.39
CA LEU A 96 -12.50 -7.56 -6.39
C LEU A 96 -12.60 -6.20 -7.08
N GLY A 97 -11.75 -5.24 -6.70
CA GLY A 97 -11.71 -3.91 -7.32
C GLY A 97 -11.47 -3.99 -8.83
N PHE A 98 -10.52 -4.83 -9.25
CA PHE A 98 -10.25 -5.11 -10.65
C PHE A 98 -11.49 -5.65 -11.33
N THR A 99 -12.13 -6.69 -10.78
CA THR A 99 -13.29 -7.39 -11.36
C THR A 99 -14.53 -6.49 -11.45
N SER A 100 -14.72 -5.59 -10.48
CA SER A 100 -15.81 -4.61 -10.47
C SER A 100 -15.52 -3.36 -11.31
N SER A 101 -14.26 -3.09 -11.68
CA SER A 101 -13.91 -1.92 -12.48
C SER A 101 -14.52 -2.00 -13.89
N LYS A 102 -15.16 -0.90 -14.31
CA LYS A 102 -15.65 -0.72 -15.69
C LYS A 102 -14.53 -0.53 -16.71
N ASN A 103 -13.38 -0.01 -16.27
CA ASN A 103 -12.24 0.26 -17.13
C ASN A 103 -11.05 -0.58 -16.65
N LYS A 104 -10.90 -1.77 -17.26
CA LYS A 104 -9.84 -2.73 -16.94
C LYS A 104 -8.48 -2.25 -17.42
N GLU A 105 -8.43 -1.56 -18.56
CA GLU A 105 -7.19 -1.08 -19.17
C GLU A 105 -6.47 -0.06 -18.29
N ASN A 106 -7.24 0.80 -17.60
CA ASN A 106 -6.68 1.79 -16.68
C ASN A 106 -6.51 1.28 -15.25
N PHE A 107 -6.96 0.06 -14.94
CA PHE A 107 -6.80 -0.51 -13.61
C PHE A 107 -5.35 -0.95 -13.43
N GLN A 108 -4.64 -0.37 -12.47
CA GLN A 108 -3.20 -0.56 -12.30
C GLN A 108 -2.86 -1.88 -11.56
N LEU A 109 -3.41 -3.01 -12.02
CA LEU A 109 -3.37 -4.31 -11.36
C LEU A 109 -1.93 -4.76 -11.04
N GLU A 110 -1.07 -4.74 -12.06
CA GLU A 110 0.32 -5.18 -11.95
C GLU A 110 1.12 -4.25 -11.05
N LYS A 111 0.83 -2.94 -11.08
CA LYS A 111 1.48 -1.96 -10.21
C LYS A 111 1.08 -2.18 -8.75
N LEU A 112 -0.21 -2.40 -8.47
CA LEU A 112 -0.70 -2.72 -7.12
C LEU A 112 -0.03 -3.98 -6.57
N TYR A 113 0.08 -5.04 -7.37
CA TYR A 113 0.75 -6.27 -6.94
C TYR A 113 2.26 -6.13 -6.81
N SER A 114 2.91 -5.40 -7.72
CA SER A 114 4.33 -5.08 -7.61
C SER A 114 4.61 -4.35 -6.29
N VAL A 115 3.85 -3.31 -5.99
CA VAL A 115 3.98 -2.55 -4.74
C VAL A 115 3.71 -3.43 -3.52
N LEU A 116 2.65 -4.24 -3.55
CA LEU A 116 2.33 -5.16 -2.45
C LEU A 116 3.42 -6.21 -2.22
N SER A 117 4.08 -6.68 -3.29
CA SER A 117 5.19 -7.63 -3.17
C SER A 117 6.43 -6.97 -2.56
N SER A 118 6.70 -5.71 -2.91
CA SER A 118 7.91 -4.98 -2.52
C SER A 118 7.80 -4.28 -1.17
N ILE A 119 6.61 -3.85 -0.76
CA ILE A 119 6.41 -3.11 0.49
C ILE A 119 6.75 -3.97 1.72
N SER A 120 7.50 -3.41 2.65
CA SER A 120 7.82 -4.02 3.94
C SER A 120 6.57 -4.17 4.80
N PHE A 121 6.60 -5.12 5.74
CA PHE A 121 5.49 -5.33 6.65
C PHE A 121 5.29 -4.12 7.58
N GLU A 122 6.37 -3.51 8.05
CA GLU A 122 6.28 -2.34 8.93
C GLU A 122 5.75 -1.11 8.18
N SER A 123 6.02 -0.97 6.87
CA SER A 123 5.41 0.08 6.05
C SER A 123 3.91 -0.14 5.83
N ILE A 124 3.44 -1.39 5.78
CA ILE A 124 1.99 -1.66 5.79
C ILE A 124 1.38 -1.22 7.12
N GLN A 125 1.95 -1.62 8.26
CA GLN A 125 1.47 -1.20 9.58
C GLN A 125 1.47 0.32 9.72
N TYR A 126 2.50 0.98 9.16
CA TYR A 126 2.58 2.43 9.13
C TYR A 126 1.48 3.08 8.27
N LEU A 127 1.14 2.49 7.13
CA LEU A 127 0.01 2.94 6.31
C LEU A 127 -1.34 2.75 7.03
N GLU A 128 -1.52 1.65 7.76
CA GLU A 128 -2.71 1.44 8.60
C GLU A 128 -2.83 2.50 9.70
N PHE A 129 -1.73 2.78 10.41
CA PHE A 129 -1.65 3.87 11.39
C PHE A 129 -2.01 5.23 10.76
N ILE A 130 -1.44 5.54 9.60
CA ILE A 130 -1.76 6.77 8.87
C ILE A 130 -3.25 6.83 8.55
N SER A 131 -3.84 5.74 8.06
CA SER A 131 -5.24 5.68 7.67
C SER A 131 -6.20 5.87 8.84
N ASN A 132 -5.94 5.16 9.93
CA ASN A 132 -6.85 5.08 11.07
C ASN A 132 -6.73 6.30 11.99
N ASP A 133 -5.52 6.81 12.19
CA ASP A 133 -5.28 7.87 13.17
C ASP A 133 -5.04 9.22 12.49
N ILE A 134 -4.05 9.27 11.59
CA ILE A 134 -3.58 10.55 11.04
C ILE A 134 -4.57 11.16 10.05
N LEU A 135 -5.11 10.38 9.11
CA LEU A 135 -6.05 10.88 8.12
C LEU A 135 -7.37 11.34 8.76
N GLN A 136 -7.79 10.72 9.86
CA GLN A 136 -8.98 11.15 10.60
C GLN A 136 -8.76 12.52 11.24
N VAL A 137 -7.61 12.72 11.88
CA VAL A 137 -7.22 14.01 12.44
C VAL A 137 -7.12 15.09 11.35
N ALA A 138 -6.50 14.77 10.21
CA ALA A 138 -6.37 15.68 9.09
C ALA A 138 -7.74 16.07 8.50
N LYS A 139 -8.65 15.11 8.31
CA LYS A 139 -10.02 15.36 7.84
C LYS A 139 -10.79 16.27 8.81
N LEU A 140 -10.69 16.04 10.12
CA LEU A 140 -11.34 16.89 11.13
C LEU A 140 -10.76 18.30 11.15
N ALA A 141 -9.44 18.45 11.04
CA ALA A 141 -8.78 19.74 10.96
C ALA A 141 -9.23 20.52 9.72
N CYS A 142 -9.28 19.87 8.56
CA CYS A 142 -9.78 20.45 7.31
C CYS A 142 -11.23 20.93 7.47
N ARG A 143 -12.13 20.08 7.98
CA ARG A 143 -13.55 20.45 8.20
C ARG A 143 -13.72 21.66 9.13
N LYS A 144 -12.95 21.73 10.21
CA LYS A 144 -12.97 22.88 11.14
C LYS A 144 -12.53 24.15 10.44
N GLU A 145 -11.47 24.09 9.66
CA GLU A 145 -10.95 25.23 8.92
C GLU A 145 -11.94 25.68 7.84
N MET A 146 -12.53 24.76 7.07
CA MET A 146 -13.54 25.09 6.07
C MET A 146 -14.78 25.74 6.70
N THR A 147 -15.20 25.27 7.89
CA THR A 147 -16.31 25.88 8.64
C THR A 147 -15.95 27.30 9.07
N ARG A 148 -14.74 27.51 9.61
CA ARG A 148 -14.24 28.82 10.03
C ARG A 148 -14.22 29.82 8.86
N VAL A 149 -13.67 29.41 7.73
CA VAL A 149 -13.54 30.29 6.55
C VAL A 149 -14.91 30.59 5.93
N LYS A 150 -15.83 29.62 5.91
CA LYS A 150 -17.21 29.84 5.43
C LYS A 150 -17.99 30.83 6.28
N ILE A 151 -17.77 30.84 7.60
CA ILE A 151 -18.37 31.85 8.50
C ILE A 151 -17.83 33.26 8.19
N LEU A 152 -16.55 33.36 7.83
CA LEU A 152 -15.90 34.64 7.55
C LEU A 152 -16.17 35.18 6.14
N HIS A 153 -16.52 34.30 5.19
CA HIS A 153 -16.70 34.64 3.79
C HIS A 153 -17.92 33.92 3.19
N GLU A 154 -19.03 34.65 3.02
CA GLU A 154 -20.32 34.10 2.53
C GLU A 154 -20.23 33.42 1.14
N ASN A 155 -19.30 33.84 0.28
CA ASN A 155 -19.10 33.30 -1.08
C ASN A 155 -17.84 32.42 -1.21
N TYR A 156 -17.36 31.82 -0.13
CA TYR A 156 -16.16 31.00 -0.18
C TYR A 156 -16.37 29.67 -0.93
N ASN A 157 -15.50 29.39 -1.89
CA ASN A 157 -15.46 28.09 -2.55
C ASN A 157 -14.76 27.07 -1.64
N VAL A 158 -15.57 26.20 -1.03
CA VAL A 158 -15.10 25.13 -0.11
C VAL A 158 -14.13 24.18 -0.80
N GLU A 159 -14.37 23.81 -2.05
CA GLU A 159 -13.52 22.86 -2.79
C GLU A 159 -12.12 23.42 -3.00
N LEU A 160 -12.02 24.69 -3.44
CA LEU A 160 -10.74 25.38 -3.57
C LEU A 160 -10.04 25.52 -2.20
N GLY A 161 -10.82 25.72 -1.15
CA GLY A 161 -10.32 25.77 0.22
C GLY A 161 -9.73 24.46 0.71
N GLU A 162 -10.38 23.34 0.43
CA GLU A 162 -9.87 22.01 0.78
C GLU A 162 -8.58 21.70 0.03
N ILE A 163 -8.48 22.07 -1.25
CA ILE A 163 -7.25 21.92 -2.04
C ILE A 163 -6.12 22.73 -1.40
N ASN A 164 -6.36 24.01 -1.12
CA ASN A 164 -5.38 24.88 -0.47
C ASN A 164 -5.00 24.37 0.92
N PHE A 165 -5.94 23.83 1.70
CA PHE A 165 -5.65 23.27 3.01
C PHE A 165 -4.70 22.08 2.91
N LYS A 166 -4.94 21.16 1.97
CA LYS A 166 -4.08 19.98 1.75
C LYS A 166 -2.67 20.38 1.30
N LEU A 167 -2.56 21.35 0.38
CA LEU A 167 -1.27 21.86 -0.08
C LEU A 167 -0.43 22.47 1.05
N ASN A 168 -1.07 23.19 1.99
CA ASN A 168 -0.37 23.85 3.11
C ASN A 168 -0.20 22.97 4.37
N ASN A 169 -0.80 21.77 4.37
CA ASN A 169 -0.76 20.85 5.49
C ASN A 169 -0.51 19.43 4.97
N PRO A 170 0.73 19.14 4.53
CA PRO A 170 1.08 17.82 4.05
C PRO A 170 0.95 16.78 5.17
N LEU A 171 0.76 15.52 4.78
CA LEU A 171 0.55 14.40 5.71
C LEU A 171 1.62 14.36 6.81
N THR A 172 2.89 14.50 6.42
CA THR A 172 4.04 14.52 7.33
C THR A 172 3.94 15.56 8.45
N LYS A 173 3.27 16.69 8.24
CA LYS A 173 3.03 17.70 9.29
C LYS A 173 2.10 17.18 10.39
N PHE A 174 1.07 16.42 10.02
CA PHE A 174 0.18 15.77 10.98
C PHE A 174 0.90 14.64 11.73
N ILE A 175 1.76 13.89 11.04
CA ILE A 175 2.52 12.81 11.67
C ILE A 175 3.54 13.38 12.67
N ARG A 176 4.29 14.42 12.29
CA ARG A 176 5.23 15.10 13.21
C ARG A 176 4.52 15.66 14.43
N LYS A 177 3.36 16.30 14.22
CA LYS A 177 2.53 16.76 15.35
C LYS A 177 2.15 15.61 16.28
N ASN A 178 1.80 14.43 15.73
CA ASN A 178 1.50 13.26 16.54
C ASN A 178 2.74 12.74 17.31
N LEU A 179 3.93 12.77 16.70
CA LEU A 179 5.19 12.43 17.39
C LEU A 179 5.51 13.43 18.51
N ASP A 180 5.37 14.73 18.26
CA ASP A 180 5.52 15.77 19.29
C ASP A 180 4.52 15.57 20.44
N ASP A 181 3.31 15.11 20.13
CA ASP A 181 2.31 14.81 21.16
C ASP A 181 2.70 13.61 22.05
N GLN A 182 3.48 12.66 21.52
CA GLN A 182 3.92 11.46 22.22
C GLN A 182 5.27 11.61 22.94
N PHE A 183 6.19 12.39 22.36
CA PHE A 183 7.59 12.46 22.80
C PHE A 183 8.09 13.89 23.07
N GLY A 184 7.29 14.92 22.75
CA GLY A 184 7.71 16.30 22.86
C GLY A 184 8.03 16.71 24.29
N ILE A 185 9.20 17.32 24.49
CA ILE A 185 9.69 17.79 25.80
C ILE A 185 8.72 18.77 26.47
N ASN A 186 7.93 19.50 25.67
CA ASN A 186 6.95 20.45 26.15
C ASN A 186 5.55 19.84 26.36
N ASN A 187 5.34 18.57 26.04
CA ASN A 187 4.03 17.92 26.15
C ASN A 187 3.88 17.23 27.52
N GLU A 188 2.79 17.56 28.23
CA GLU A 188 2.50 16.98 29.56
C GLU A 188 2.30 15.47 29.52
N LYS A 189 1.64 14.93 28.49
CA LYS A 189 1.44 13.48 28.33
C LYS A 189 2.75 12.74 28.11
N ALA A 190 3.66 13.35 27.36
CA ALA A 190 4.99 12.81 27.16
C ALA A 190 5.75 12.81 28.49
N LYS A 191 5.71 13.90 29.26
CA LYS A 191 6.34 13.97 30.59
C LYS A 191 5.81 12.90 31.56
N GLU A 192 4.50 12.64 31.56
CA GLU A 192 3.89 11.56 32.37
C GLU A 192 4.50 10.19 32.07
N LYS A 193 4.72 9.86 30.79
CA LYS A 193 5.30 8.59 30.36
C LYS A 193 6.72 8.37 30.93
N TYR A 194 7.50 9.45 31.05
CA TYR A 194 8.88 9.39 31.57
C TYR A 194 8.99 9.83 33.05
N ALA A 195 7.88 10.01 33.76
CA ALA A 195 7.87 10.51 35.14
C ALA A 195 8.54 9.57 36.16
N HIS A 196 8.86 8.34 35.76
CA HIS A 196 9.62 7.37 36.55
C HIS A 196 11.14 7.66 36.59
N ILE A 197 11.63 8.59 35.77
CA ILE A 197 13.03 9.01 35.74
C ILE A 197 13.19 10.21 36.70
N GLU A 198 13.93 10.03 37.79
CA GLU A 198 14.07 11.05 38.85
C GLU A 198 14.87 12.29 38.41
N ASP A 199 15.88 12.11 37.56
CA ASP A 199 16.68 13.21 37.03
C ASP A 199 16.03 13.82 35.79
N SER A 200 15.62 15.09 35.91
CA SER A 200 15.05 15.89 34.82
C SER A 200 15.92 15.95 33.55
N ILE A 201 17.25 15.93 33.67
CA ILE A 201 18.16 15.96 32.52
C ILE A 201 18.15 14.59 31.83
N GLU A 202 18.19 13.51 32.60
CA GLU A 202 18.09 12.15 32.05
C GLU A 202 16.72 11.92 31.39
N GLN A 203 15.65 12.44 31.97
CA GLN A 203 14.31 12.41 31.41
C GLN A 203 14.27 13.08 30.04
N ILE A 204 14.79 14.31 29.94
CA ILE A 204 14.85 15.07 28.67
C ILE A 204 15.68 14.32 27.62
N ASN A 205 16.85 13.78 28.02
CA ASN A 205 17.72 13.03 27.12
C ASN A 205 17.05 11.74 26.61
N ALA A 206 16.28 11.05 27.45
CA ALA A 206 15.52 9.87 27.04
C ALA A 206 14.42 10.22 26.03
N MET A 207 13.67 11.30 26.27
CA MET A 207 12.64 11.81 25.36
C MET A 207 13.21 12.20 23.99
N ASP A 208 14.30 12.97 23.97
CA ASP A 208 14.97 13.40 22.73
C ASP A 208 15.52 12.20 21.94
N LYS A 209 16.08 11.20 22.64
CA LYS A 209 16.57 9.97 22.01
C LYS A 209 15.44 9.18 21.36
N ASP A 210 14.32 9.01 22.06
CA ASP A 210 13.15 8.28 21.54
C ASP A 210 12.50 9.03 20.37
N MET A 211 12.40 10.35 20.46
CA MET A 211 11.93 11.21 19.37
C MET A 211 12.80 11.04 18.12
N LYS A 212 14.13 11.15 18.24
CA LYS A 212 15.06 10.96 17.12
C LYS A 212 14.99 9.55 16.52
N SER A 213 14.81 8.54 17.37
CA SER A 213 14.61 7.16 16.92
C SER A 213 13.32 7.01 16.12
N ALA A 214 12.22 7.57 16.61
CA ALA A 214 10.93 7.57 15.93
C ALA A 214 10.97 8.35 14.60
N GLU A 215 11.61 9.52 14.57
CA GLU A 215 11.83 10.30 13.35
C GLU A 215 12.66 9.54 12.32
N LYS A 216 13.72 8.85 12.75
CA LYS A 216 14.53 8.02 11.86
C LYS A 216 13.69 6.91 11.24
N LEU A 217 12.93 6.16 12.05
CA LEU A 217 12.05 5.11 11.55
C LEU A 217 11.01 5.67 10.59
N LEU A 218 10.42 6.82 10.91
CA LEU A 218 9.47 7.51 10.04
C LEU A 218 10.10 7.87 8.70
N ASN A 219 11.31 8.44 8.69
CA ASN A 219 12.00 8.80 7.46
C ASN A 219 12.34 7.58 6.60
N GLU A 220 12.72 6.46 7.22
CA GLU A 220 12.93 5.19 6.51
C GLU A 220 11.64 4.70 5.84
N ARG A 221 10.50 4.72 6.56
CA ARG A 221 9.20 4.32 5.99
C ARG A 221 8.71 5.27 4.91
N VAL A 222 8.81 6.58 5.13
CA VAL A 222 8.44 7.59 4.13
C VAL A 222 9.28 7.44 2.87
N SER A 223 10.59 7.22 3.00
CA SER A 223 11.49 6.99 1.87
C SER A 223 11.08 5.75 1.07
N GLU A 224 10.78 4.63 1.76
CA GLU A 224 10.27 3.42 1.10
C GLU A 224 8.96 3.72 0.35
N LEU A 225 7.98 4.32 1.01
CA LEU A 225 6.69 4.64 0.42
C LEU A 225 6.78 5.62 -0.77
N ILE A 226 7.74 6.55 -0.76
CA ILE A 226 8.04 7.41 -1.90
C ILE A 226 8.62 6.59 -3.06
N SER A 227 9.58 5.69 -2.78
CA SER A 227 10.18 4.84 -3.81
C SER A 227 9.18 3.88 -4.47
N LEU A 228 8.13 3.49 -3.73
CA LEU A 228 7.01 2.69 -4.23
C LEU A 228 5.93 3.54 -4.94
N GLY A 229 6.08 4.87 -4.95
CA GLY A 229 5.12 5.80 -5.55
C GLY A 229 3.80 5.95 -4.79
N ILE A 230 3.73 5.49 -3.55
CA ILE A 230 2.56 5.66 -2.66
C ILE A 230 2.51 7.10 -2.15
N LEU A 231 3.67 7.62 -1.73
CA LEU A 231 3.83 9.01 -1.33
C LEU A 231 4.60 9.78 -2.40
N ARG A 232 4.38 11.10 -2.45
CA ARG A 232 5.22 12.05 -3.19
C ARG A 232 5.94 12.94 -2.20
N ALA A 233 7.23 13.17 -2.43
CA ALA A 233 7.95 14.25 -1.77
C ALA A 233 7.44 15.60 -2.29
N ILE A 234 7.23 16.54 -1.38
CA ILE A 234 6.97 17.94 -1.65
C ILE A 234 8.30 18.65 -1.39
N ILE A 235 8.85 19.24 -2.43
CA ILE A 235 10.07 20.03 -2.36
C ILE A 235 9.63 21.47 -2.24
N ASP A 236 9.92 22.10 -1.10
CA ASP A 236 9.76 23.55 -0.97
C ASP A 236 10.80 24.26 -1.85
N ASP A 237 10.35 25.14 -2.74
CA ASP A 237 11.18 25.95 -3.64
C ASP A 237 12.20 26.85 -2.91
N SER A 238 12.16 26.93 -1.58
CA SER A 238 13.11 27.68 -0.75
C SER A 238 14.42 26.93 -0.42
N GLY A 239 14.58 25.66 -0.80
CA GLY A 239 15.70 24.82 -0.37
C GLY A 239 16.65 24.41 -1.49
N VAL A 240 17.82 25.06 -1.53
CA VAL A 240 19.05 24.63 -2.22
C VAL A 240 19.12 23.11 -2.38
N GLY A 241 19.16 22.64 -3.63
CA GLY A 241 19.34 21.22 -3.94
C GLY A 241 20.63 20.70 -3.32
N VAL A 242 20.51 20.03 -2.18
CA VAL A 242 21.63 19.28 -1.60
C VAL A 242 21.73 17.97 -2.39
N ILE A 243 22.48 18.02 -3.49
CA ILE A 243 23.06 16.83 -4.11
C ILE A 243 24.10 16.30 -3.11
N GLY A 244 23.65 15.46 -2.17
CA GLY A 244 24.54 14.84 -1.20
C GLY A 244 23.84 14.43 0.09
N GLY A 245 23.34 13.19 0.12
CA GLY A 245 23.36 12.25 1.26
C GLY A 245 22.93 12.69 2.67
N GLY A 246 22.38 13.88 2.87
CA GLY A 246 21.78 14.32 4.12
C GLY A 246 20.34 13.84 4.18
N SER A 247 19.89 13.39 5.36
CA SER A 247 18.48 13.02 5.60
C SER A 247 17.58 14.23 5.40
N VAL A 248 17.15 14.47 4.15
CA VAL A 248 16.18 15.51 3.84
C VAL A 248 14.87 15.09 4.49
N CYS A 249 14.41 15.90 5.42
CA CYS A 249 13.09 15.77 6.02
C CYS A 249 12.04 16.07 4.94
N TYR A 250 11.71 15.08 4.10
CA TYR A 250 10.72 15.24 3.04
C TYR A 250 9.38 15.58 3.68
N GLU A 251 8.83 16.74 3.37
CA GLU A 251 7.39 16.87 3.41
C GLU A 251 6.83 15.90 2.37
N ALA A 252 5.87 15.08 2.78
CA ALA A 252 5.28 14.09 1.89
C ALA A 252 3.77 14.04 2.04
N ASP A 253 3.12 13.70 0.94
CA ASP A 253 1.67 13.50 0.85
C ASP A 253 1.37 12.31 -0.08
N PHE A 254 0.15 11.79 -0.03
CA PHE A 254 -0.24 10.68 -0.89
C PHE A 254 -0.30 11.10 -2.36
N THR A 255 0.07 10.16 -3.23
CA THR A 255 -0.30 10.22 -4.65
C THR A 255 -1.72 9.69 -4.83
N ASP A 256 -2.34 9.91 -5.99
CA ASP A 256 -3.64 9.32 -6.31
C ASP A 256 -3.58 7.79 -6.26
N PHE A 257 -2.48 7.22 -6.76
CA PHE A 257 -2.19 5.79 -6.64
C PHE A 257 -2.06 5.35 -5.18
N GLY A 258 -1.39 6.13 -4.35
CA GLY A 258 -1.22 5.82 -2.92
C GLY A 258 -2.54 5.81 -2.16
N LEU A 259 -3.45 6.74 -2.47
CA LEU A 259 -4.80 6.76 -1.91
C LEU A 259 -5.62 5.55 -2.36
N ASP A 260 -5.54 5.20 -3.64
CA ASP A 260 -6.20 4.01 -4.19
C ASP A 260 -5.63 2.72 -3.54
N PHE A 261 -4.31 2.59 -3.46
CA PHE A 261 -3.65 1.47 -2.79
C PHE A 261 -4.07 1.35 -1.32
N LEU A 262 -4.13 2.47 -0.59
CA LEU A 262 -4.56 2.50 0.80
C LEU A 262 -6.01 1.99 0.99
N SER A 263 -6.88 2.23 0.00
CA SER A 263 -8.27 1.73 0.04
C SER A 263 -8.35 0.20 0.04
N TYR A 264 -7.36 -0.49 -0.53
CA TYR A 264 -7.27 -1.95 -0.52
C TYR A 264 -6.56 -2.52 0.70
N LEU A 265 -5.79 -1.71 1.45
CA LEU A 265 -5.15 -2.18 2.68
C LEU A 265 -6.14 -2.24 3.85
N ASN A 266 -6.99 -1.22 3.98
CA ASN A 266 -7.91 -1.15 5.11
C ASN A 266 -8.99 -2.23 5.00
N GLN A 267 -9.20 -2.97 6.10
CA GLN A 267 -10.40 -3.77 6.30
C GLN A 267 -11.54 -2.79 6.57
N SER A 268 -12.41 -2.55 5.59
CA SER A 268 -13.71 -1.93 5.81
C SER A 268 -14.63 -2.87 6.59
#